data_AF-A0AAV7UF11-F1
#
_entry.id   AF-A0AAV7UF11-F1
#
_cell.length_a   1.000
_cell.length_b   1.000
_cell.length_c   1.000
_cell.angle_alpha   90.00
_cell.angle_beta   90.00
_cell.angle_gamma   90.00
#
_symmetry.space_group_name_H-M   'P 1'
#
loop_
_entity.id
_entity.type
_entity.pdbx_description
1 polymer ?
#
loop_
_entity_poly.entity_id
_entity_poly.type
_entity_poly.pdbx_seq_one_letter_code
_entity_poly.pdbx_strand_id
1 'polypeptide(L)'
;MAELKTGFKTIEMRLDGMHERLDDHSTRISATEQQIPDMEDGSAALTKHVERAECLLKTVVAKNKDLEAQACRSNIRVVGVTESTNTRPISKYVEQLLIKILGRDSFGPTFIVERAQRSIAPPPSNLHPKA
;
A
#
# COMPACT_ATOMS: atom_id res chain seq x y z
N MET A 1 28.55 7.12 75.96
CA MET A 1 27.08 7.02 76.05
C MET A 1 26.36 7.99 75.13
N ALA A 2 26.69 9.29 75.11
CA ALA A 2 26.01 10.27 74.25
C ALA A 2 26.21 10.02 72.74
N GLU A 3 27.44 9.79 72.28
CA GLU A 3 27.75 9.54 70.86
C GLU A 3 27.10 8.26 70.32
N LEU A 4 27.06 7.18 71.11
CA LEU A 4 26.39 5.94 70.74
C LEU A 4 24.88 6.15 70.53
N LYS A 5 24.25 6.97 71.38
CA LYS A 5 22.83 7.33 71.26
C LYS A 5 22.56 8.17 70.01
N THR A 6 23.48 9.06 69.64
CA THR A 6 23.39 9.83 68.40
C THR A 6 23.52 8.93 67.18
N GLY A 7 24.47 7.99 67.19
CA GLY A 7 24.65 7.00 66.11
C GLY A 7 23.40 6.13 65.91
N PHE A 8 22.77 5.67 67.00
CA PHE A 8 21.53 4.89 66.93
C PHE A 8 20.39 5.70 66.29
N LYS A 9 20.21 6.97 66.69
CA LYS A 9 19.22 7.86 66.06
C LYS A 9 19.47 8.08 64.57
N THR A 10 20.73 8.22 64.16
CA THR A 10 21.08 8.37 62.73
C THR A 10 20.76 7.11 61.94
N ILE A 11 20.94 5.93 62.54
CA ILE A 11 20.57 4.65 61.92
C ILE A 11 19.04 4.56 61.80
N GLU A 12 18.28 4.86 62.85
CA GLU A 12 16.81 4.89 62.82
C GLU A 12 16.29 5.79 61.70
N MET A 13 16.77 7.05 61.63
CA MET A 13 16.38 7.96 60.54
C MET A 13 16.69 7.42 59.15
N ARG A 14 17.83 6.75 58.97
CA ARG A 14 18.20 6.15 57.69
C ARG A 14 17.32 4.96 57.34
N LEU A 15 16.88 4.20 58.33
CA LEU A 15 16.03 3.03 58.18
C LEU A 15 14.60 3.45 57.83
N ASP A 16 14.07 4.50 58.48
CA ASP A 16 12.80 5.13 58.13
C ASP A 16 12.83 5.66 56.69
N GLY A 17 13.88 6.39 56.32
CA GLY A 17 14.06 6.88 54.95
C GLY A 17 14.30 5.77 53.92
N MET A 18 14.75 4.57 54.32
CA MET A 18 14.77 3.40 53.45
C MET A 18 13.38 2.81 53.29
N HIS A 19 12.58 2.77 54.36
CA HIS A 19 11.21 2.27 54.34
C HIS A 19 10.33 3.09 53.40
N GLU A 20 10.36 4.43 53.51
CA GLU A 20 9.61 5.33 52.63
C GLU A 20 9.97 5.14 51.14
N ARG A 21 11.26 4.95 50.84
CA ARG A 21 11.72 4.71 49.46
C ARG A 21 11.29 3.34 48.93
N LEU A 22 11.26 2.32 49.80
CA LEU A 22 10.76 0.99 49.42
C LEU A 22 9.26 1.02 49.14
N ASP A 23 8.49 1.76 49.93
CA ASP A 23 7.05 1.95 49.69
C ASP A 23 6.79 2.72 48.38
N ASP A 24 7.51 3.81 48.13
CA ASP A 24 7.44 4.53 46.84
C ASP A 24 7.75 3.60 45.67
N HIS A 25 8.84 2.83 45.75
CA HIS A 25 9.19 1.86 44.72
C HIS A 25 8.13 0.78 44.54
N SER A 26 7.56 0.25 45.62
CA SER A 26 6.51 -0.75 45.58
C SER A 26 5.26 -0.24 44.85
N THR A 27 4.86 1.00 45.11
CA THR A 27 3.70 1.62 44.44
C THR A 27 3.95 1.82 42.95
N ARG A 28 5.15 2.29 42.58
CA ARG A 28 5.54 2.50 41.18
C ARG A 28 5.66 1.20 40.40
N ILE A 29 6.21 0.16 41.03
CA ILE A 29 6.28 -1.19 40.44
C ILE A 29 4.86 -1.71 40.20
N SER A 30 3.97 -1.64 41.19
CA SER A 30 2.58 -2.10 41.07
C SER A 30 1.84 -1.37 39.94
N ALA A 31 2.02 -0.05 39.82
CA ALA A 31 1.43 0.73 38.74
C ALA A 31 1.96 0.33 37.35
N THR A 32 3.26 0.03 37.26
CA THR A 32 3.89 -0.42 36.00
C THR A 32 3.42 -1.82 35.61
N GLU A 33 3.33 -2.73 36.59
CA GLU A 33 2.84 -4.10 36.39
C GLU A 33 1.39 -4.14 35.89
N GLN A 34 0.57 -3.15 36.24
CA GLN A 34 -0.80 -3.01 35.72
C GLN A 34 -0.85 -2.44 34.30
N GLN A 35 0.08 -1.54 33.94
CA GLN A 35 0.10 -0.93 32.60
C GLN A 35 0.64 -1.86 31.51
N ILE A 36 1.57 -2.76 31.85
CA ILE A 36 2.14 -3.72 30.91
C ILE A 36 1.08 -4.59 30.22
N PRO A 37 0.15 -5.28 30.92
CA PRO A 37 -0.84 -6.12 30.27
C PRO A 37 -1.78 -5.32 29.36
N ASP A 38 -2.19 -4.11 29.75
CA ASP A 38 -3.01 -3.24 28.91
C ASP A 38 -2.30 -2.87 27.60
N MET A 39 -0.98 -2.59 27.69
CA MET A 39 -0.15 -2.31 26.52
C MET A 39 0.05 -3.56 25.63
N GLU A 40 0.25 -4.73 26.24
CA GLU A 40 0.38 -6.00 25.54
C GLU A 40 -0.91 -6.36 24.78
N ASP A 41 -2.07 -6.23 25.43
CA ASP A 41 -3.37 -6.45 24.83
C ASP A 41 -3.64 -5.47 23.68
N GLY A 42 -3.30 -4.19 23.87
CA GLY A 42 -3.39 -3.17 22.84
C GLY A 42 -2.51 -3.47 21.63
N SER A 43 -1.28 -3.92 21.86
CA SER A 43 -0.33 -4.32 20.81
C SER A 43 -0.82 -5.55 20.04
N ALA A 44 -1.36 -6.55 20.74
CA ALA A 44 -1.93 -7.75 20.13
C ALA A 44 -3.17 -7.42 19.28
N ALA A 45 -4.04 -6.52 19.77
CA ALA A 45 -5.20 -6.05 19.01
C ALA A 45 -4.76 -5.30 17.74
N LEU A 46 -3.80 -4.38 17.86
CA LEU A 46 -3.29 -3.61 16.73
C LEU A 46 -2.66 -4.52 15.67
N THR A 47 -1.88 -5.51 16.08
CA THR A 47 -1.28 -6.51 15.18
C THR A 47 -2.36 -7.22 14.37
N LYS A 48 -3.42 -7.70 15.02
CA LYS A 48 -4.57 -8.32 14.34
C LYS A 48 -5.28 -7.36 13.37
N HIS A 49 -5.37 -6.08 13.69
CA HIS A 49 -5.95 -5.08 12.78
C HIS A 49 -5.10 -4.88 11.54
N VAL A 50 -3.77 -4.81 11.69
CA VAL A 50 -2.82 -4.71 10.57
C VAL A 50 -2.92 -5.93 9.67
N GLU A 51 -2.90 -7.13 10.22
CA GLU A 51 -3.03 -8.38 9.44
C GLU A 51 -4.33 -8.43 8.63
N ARG A 52 -5.45 -8.03 9.24
CA ARG A 52 -6.74 -7.93 8.53
C ARG A 52 -6.70 -6.89 7.42
N ALA A 53 -6.12 -5.72 7.67
CA ALA A 53 -6.01 -4.66 6.67
C ALA A 53 -5.15 -5.10 5.48
N GLU A 54 -4.02 -5.77 5.73
CA GLU A 54 -3.16 -6.32 4.69
C GLU A 54 -3.88 -7.38 3.84
N CYS A 55 -4.66 -8.27 4.48
CA CYS A 55 -5.45 -9.27 3.78
C CYS A 55 -6.51 -8.63 2.86
N LEU A 56 -7.21 -7.60 3.36
CA LEU A 56 -8.18 -6.84 2.57
C LEU A 56 -7.51 -6.11 1.41
N LEU A 57 -6.36 -5.47 1.64
CA LEU A 57 -5.59 -4.80 0.59
C LEU A 57 -5.20 -5.78 -0.52
N LYS A 58 -4.65 -6.95 -0.16
CA LYS A 58 -4.30 -7.99 -1.14
C LYS A 58 -5.51 -8.41 -1.97
N THR A 59 -6.66 -8.59 -1.33
CA THR A 59 -7.91 -8.96 -2.01
C THR A 59 -8.39 -7.88 -2.97
N VAL A 60 -8.38 -6.63 -2.55
CA VAL A 60 -8.82 -5.49 -3.39
C VAL A 60 -7.88 -5.29 -4.57
N VAL A 61 -6.56 -5.40 -4.35
CA VAL A 61 -5.57 -5.29 -5.42
C VAL A 61 -5.76 -6.40 -6.46
N ALA A 62 -5.96 -7.65 -6.03
CA ALA A 62 -6.23 -8.76 -6.94
C ALA A 62 -7.50 -8.51 -7.77
N LYS A 63 -8.60 -8.12 -7.11
CA LYS A 63 -9.86 -7.81 -7.80
C LYS A 63 -9.73 -6.64 -8.77
N ASN A 64 -9.02 -5.58 -8.41
CA ASN A 64 -8.79 -4.45 -9.30
C ASN A 64 -8.00 -4.86 -10.53
N LYS A 65 -6.94 -5.67 -10.37
CA LYS A 65 -6.17 -6.20 -11.49
C LYS A 65 -7.04 -7.03 -12.43
N ASP A 66 -7.92 -7.87 -11.89
CA ASP A 66 -8.84 -8.67 -12.68
C ASP A 66 -9.86 -7.81 -13.43
N LEU A 67 -10.43 -6.80 -12.75
CA LEU A 67 -11.35 -5.84 -13.36
C LEU A 67 -10.69 -5.01 -14.45
N GLU A 68 -9.44 -4.57 -14.26
CA GLU A 68 -8.66 -3.86 -15.27
C GLU A 68 -8.38 -4.75 -16.48
N ALA A 69 -7.98 -6.00 -16.26
CA ALA A 69 -7.78 -6.97 -17.34
C ALA A 69 -9.08 -7.23 -18.10
N GLN A 70 -10.21 -7.36 -17.40
CA GLN A 70 -11.53 -7.56 -18.01
C GLN A 70 -11.99 -6.33 -18.80
N ALA A 71 -11.74 -5.13 -18.29
CA ALA A 71 -12.08 -3.86 -18.95
C ALA A 71 -11.21 -3.62 -20.19
N CYS A 72 -9.95 -4.04 -20.16
CA CYS A 72 -9.01 -3.90 -21.26
C CYS A 72 -8.97 -5.11 -22.21
N ARG A 73 -9.78 -6.16 -22.00
CA ARG A 73 -9.72 -7.41 -22.76
C ARG A 73 -9.85 -7.24 -24.28
N SER A 74 -10.60 -6.22 -24.71
CA SER A 74 -10.83 -5.91 -26.13
C SER A 74 -9.90 -4.83 -26.66
N ASN A 75 -9.02 -4.28 -25.81
CA ASN A 75 -8.07 -3.24 -26.21
C ASN A 75 -6.82 -3.89 -26.75
N ILE A 76 -6.40 -3.47 -27.95
CA ILE A 76 -5.14 -3.87 -28.55
C ILE A 76 -4.23 -2.65 -28.71
N ARG A 77 -2.92 -2.86 -28.60
CA ARG A 77 -1.90 -1.83 -28.83
C ARG A 77 -1.20 -2.13 -30.14
N VAL A 78 -1.33 -1.22 -31.10
CA VAL A 78 -0.67 -1.32 -32.41
C VAL A 78 0.55 -0.40 -32.40
N VAL A 79 1.73 -1.00 -32.47
CA VAL A 79 3.03 -0.29 -32.46
C VAL A 79 3.61 -0.23 -33.86
N GLY A 80 4.52 0.72 -34.13
CA GLY A 80 5.19 0.81 -35.43
C GLY A 80 4.39 1.50 -36.55
N VAL A 81 3.25 2.14 -36.23
CA VAL A 81 2.44 2.91 -37.20
C VAL A 81 2.92 4.35 -37.27
N THR A 82 3.44 4.77 -38.43
CA THR A 82 3.94 6.14 -38.66
C THR A 82 2.88 7.20 -38.37
N GLU A 83 3.30 8.36 -37.88
CA GLU A 83 2.39 9.45 -37.50
C GLU A 83 1.85 10.25 -38.71
N SER A 84 2.52 10.15 -39.87
CA SER A 84 2.17 10.89 -41.10
C SER A 84 0.88 10.41 -41.76
N THR A 85 0.30 9.29 -41.32
CA THR A 85 -1.04 8.85 -41.73
C THR A 85 -2.10 9.69 -41.02
N ASN A 86 -2.27 10.94 -41.49
CA ASN A 86 -3.29 11.90 -41.04
C ASN A 86 -4.71 11.51 -41.49
N THR A 87 -5.09 10.24 -41.38
CA THR A 87 -6.41 9.75 -41.76
C THR A 87 -7.32 9.85 -40.54
N ARG A 88 -8.14 10.91 -40.48
CA ARG A 88 -9.25 10.99 -39.52
C ARG A 88 -10.51 10.37 -40.16
N PRO A 89 -11.28 9.57 -39.42
CA PRO A 89 -11.06 9.12 -38.04
C PRO A 89 -10.09 7.93 -37.92
N ILE A 90 -9.23 7.94 -36.89
CA ILE A 90 -8.20 6.91 -36.63
C ILE A 90 -8.82 5.52 -36.47
N SER A 91 -10.03 5.42 -35.90
CA SER A 91 -10.75 4.16 -35.75
C SER A 91 -10.97 3.46 -37.09
N LYS A 92 -11.37 4.20 -38.13
CA LYS A 92 -11.57 3.64 -39.47
C LYS A 92 -10.27 3.23 -40.14
N TYR A 93 -9.19 3.98 -39.92
CA TYR A 93 -7.86 3.59 -40.38
C TYR A 93 -7.43 2.26 -39.73
N VAL A 94 -7.56 2.12 -38.41
CA VAL A 94 -7.21 0.89 -37.69
C VAL A 94 -8.08 -0.28 -38.12
N GLU A 95 -9.39 -0.07 -38.31
CA GLU A 95 -10.32 -1.08 -38.82
C GLU A 95 -9.86 -1.63 -40.17
N GLN A 96 -9.55 -0.74 -41.13
CA GLN A 96 -9.05 -1.13 -42.45
C GLN A 96 -7.67 -1.79 -42.39
N LEU A 97 -6.77 -1.30 -41.53
CA LEU A 97 -5.44 -1.86 -41.35
C LEU A 97 -5.51 -3.30 -40.85
N LEU A 98 -6.35 -3.56 -39.84
CA LEU A 98 -6.54 -4.90 -39.29
C LEU A 98 -7.14 -5.87 -40.31
N ILE A 99 -8.17 -5.44 -41.05
CA ILE A 99 -8.77 -6.23 -42.14
C ILE A 99 -7.74 -6.53 -43.23
N LYS A 100 -6.88 -5.56 -43.57
CA LYS A 100 -5.83 -5.72 -44.58
C LYS A 100 -4.75 -6.72 -44.14
N ILE A 101 -4.36 -6.73 -42.87
CA ILE A 101 -3.28 -7.58 -42.35
C ILE A 101 -3.78 -9.00 -42.08
N LEU A 102 -4.94 -9.13 -41.43
CA LEU A 102 -5.45 -10.42 -40.93
C LEU A 102 -6.45 -11.07 -41.89
N GLY A 103 -6.89 -10.36 -42.94
CA GLY A 103 -7.91 -10.83 -43.88
C GLY A 103 -9.33 -10.62 -43.35
N ARG A 104 -10.30 -10.42 -44.26
CA ARG A 104 -11.69 -10.16 -43.87
C ARG A 104 -12.37 -11.38 -43.23
N ASP A 105 -11.96 -12.58 -43.62
CA ASP A 105 -12.52 -13.84 -43.10
C ASP A 105 -12.20 -14.08 -41.62
N SER A 106 -11.16 -13.41 -41.10
CA SER A 106 -10.78 -13.45 -39.69
C SER A 106 -11.72 -12.65 -38.79
N PHE A 107 -12.63 -11.87 -39.35
CA PHE A 107 -13.55 -10.99 -38.62
C PHE A 107 -15.01 -11.35 -38.88
N GLY A 108 -15.84 -11.19 -37.85
CA GLY A 108 -17.29 -11.31 -38.01
C GLY A 108 -17.88 -10.21 -38.91
N PRO A 109 -19.13 -10.40 -39.39
CA PRO A 109 -19.77 -9.46 -40.32
C PRO A 109 -19.95 -8.05 -39.75
N THR A 110 -19.90 -7.90 -38.42
CA THR A 110 -20.12 -6.64 -37.69
C THR A 110 -18.87 -6.15 -36.95
N PHE A 111 -17.65 -6.48 -37.42
CA PHE A 111 -16.43 -5.99 -36.78
C PHE A 111 -16.34 -4.46 -36.87
N ILE A 112 -16.24 -3.81 -35.71
CA ILE A 112 -16.17 -2.36 -35.57
C ILE A 112 -15.11 -2.03 -34.52
N VAL A 113 -14.30 -1.01 -34.80
CA VAL A 113 -13.40 -0.40 -33.81
C VAL A 113 -14.16 0.72 -33.11
N GLU A 114 -14.57 0.50 -31.85
CA GLU A 114 -15.33 1.48 -31.06
C GLU A 114 -14.54 2.77 -30.82
N ARG A 115 -13.26 2.64 -30.43
CA ARG A 115 -12.38 3.76 -30.13
C ARG A 115 -10.96 3.44 -30.52
N ALA A 116 -10.27 4.39 -31.15
CA ALA A 116 -8.84 4.33 -31.39
C ALA A 116 -8.22 5.69 -31.10
N GLN A 117 -7.10 5.67 -30.39
CA GLN A 117 -6.33 6.86 -30.06
C GLN A 117 -4.84 6.54 -30.06
N ARG A 118 -4.01 7.56 -30.30
CA ARG A 118 -2.56 7.46 -30.11
C ARG A 118 -2.24 7.54 -28.62
N SER A 119 -1.08 7.02 -28.22
CA SER A 119 -0.62 7.18 -26.83
C SER A 119 -0.40 8.67 -26.50
N ILE A 120 -0.66 9.03 -25.24
CA ILE A 120 -0.58 10.41 -24.71
C ILE A 120 0.88 10.88 -24.57
N ALA A 121 1.86 9.99 -24.80
CA ALA A 121 3.29 10.32 -24.75
C ALA A 121 3.67 11.44 -25.74
N PRO A 122 4.71 12.25 -25.45
CA PRO A 122 5.23 13.25 -26.39
C PRO A 122 5.59 12.61 -27.75
N PRO A 123 5.46 13.34 -28.87
CA PRO A 123 5.94 12.86 -30.16
C PRO A 123 7.44 12.54 -30.04
N PRO A 124 7.90 11.36 -30.50
CA PRO A 124 9.33 11.10 -30.54
C PRO A 124 10.02 12.13 -31.44
N SER A 125 11.19 12.62 -31.02
CA SER A 125 11.99 13.64 -31.74
C SER A 125 12.47 13.20 -33.13
N ASN A 126 12.37 11.91 -33.40
CA ASN A 126 12.76 11.24 -34.61
C ASN A 126 11.46 10.67 -35.21
N LEU A 127 11.31 10.60 -36.53
CA LEU A 127 10.11 10.13 -37.28
C LEU A 127 9.62 8.69 -36.94
N HIS A 128 10.08 8.10 -35.84
CA HIS A 128 9.67 6.81 -35.34
C HIS A 128 8.22 6.85 -34.80
N PRO A 129 7.44 5.80 -35.01
CA PRO A 129 6.13 5.62 -34.40
C PRO A 129 6.19 5.64 -32.88
N LYS A 130 5.18 6.23 -32.22
CA LYS A 130 4.98 6.03 -30.77
C LYS A 130 4.85 4.54 -30.45
N ALA A 131 5.58 4.12 -29.43
CA ALA A 131 5.41 2.80 -28.81
C ALA A 131 4.07 2.72 -28.12
#